data_AF-A0A0S4LA69-F1
#
_entry.id   AF-A0A0S4LA69-F1
#
_cell.length_a   1.000
_cell.length_b   1.000
_cell.length_c   1.000
_cell.angle_alpha   90.00
_cell.angle_beta   90.00
_cell.angle_gamma   90.00
#
_symmetry.space_group_name_H-M   'P 1'
#
loop_
_entity.id
_entity.type
_entity.pdbx_description
1 polymer ?
#
loop_
_entity_poly.entity_id
_entity_poly.type
_entity_poly.pdbx_seq_one_letter_code
_entity_poly.pdbx_strand_id
1 'polypeptide(L)'
;MRQIMNSTGISLVEVMVAMMISGIALMGTLGAVEISSRYARQSVMNSQALELVHGRLEAKRSVRWQLLLEDDLDRDGIPETHMIDDGTGFDIAPGDGIYTAMYERDGITVVWTVETDRPGPLGETSMVRIQAVASYLGRNKEKREVQMATMRANPSYVGYR
;
A
#
# COMPACT_ATOMS: atom_id res chain seq x y z
N MET A 1 42.67 31.69 -53.33
CA MET A 1 41.73 31.16 -52.31
C MET A 1 41.94 29.66 -52.22
N ARG A 2 42.65 29.17 -51.19
CA ARG A 2 42.87 27.75 -50.92
C ARG A 2 42.06 27.41 -49.68
N GLN A 3 40.92 26.74 -49.86
CA GLN A 3 40.29 26.02 -48.75
C GLN A 3 41.24 24.88 -48.38
N ILE A 4 41.93 25.03 -47.26
CA ILE A 4 42.63 23.93 -46.62
C ILE A 4 41.54 23.07 -46.00
N MET A 5 41.11 22.03 -46.73
CA MET A 5 40.39 20.93 -46.12
C MET A 5 41.35 20.28 -45.12
N ASN A 6 41.14 20.56 -43.84
CA ASN A 6 41.83 19.90 -42.75
C ASN A 6 41.29 18.46 -42.66
N SER A 7 41.82 17.57 -43.49
CA SER A 7 41.60 16.13 -43.39
C SER A 7 42.57 15.53 -42.39
N THR A 8 42.44 15.89 -41.11
CA THR A 8 43.03 15.14 -40.01
C THR A 8 42.20 13.86 -39.85
N GLY A 9 42.72 12.74 -40.36
CA GLY A 9 42.13 11.43 -40.10
C GLY A 9 42.12 11.13 -38.60
N ILE A 10 41.03 10.58 -38.10
CA ILE A 10 40.89 10.18 -36.69
C ILE A 10 41.92 9.08 -36.41
N SER A 11 42.77 9.28 -35.41
CA SER A 11 43.76 8.29 -34.99
C SER A 11 43.06 7.09 -34.33
N LEU A 12 43.58 5.87 -34.51
CA LEU A 12 43.10 4.66 -33.82
C LEU A 12 43.01 4.87 -32.30
N VAL A 13 44.01 5.55 -31.72
CA VAL A 13 44.06 5.86 -30.28
C VAL A 13 42.90 6.77 -29.87
N GLU A 14 42.53 7.71 -30.73
CA GLU A 14 41.44 8.66 -30.48
C GLU A 14 40.07 7.97 -30.48
N VAL A 15 39.85 7.02 -31.40
CA VAL A 15 38.66 6.15 -31.40
C VAL A 15 38.62 5.28 -30.14
N MET A 16 39.76 4.71 -29.74
CA MET A 16 39.84 3.87 -28.52
C MET A 16 39.51 4.68 -27.27
N VAL A 17 40.03 5.90 -27.14
CA VAL A 17 39.73 6.79 -26.02
C VAL A 17 38.26 7.22 -26.04
N ALA A 18 37.72 7.58 -27.20
CA ALA A 18 36.32 7.94 -27.35
C ALA A 18 35.38 6.78 -26.96
N MET A 19 35.70 5.55 -27.38
CA MET A 19 34.95 4.34 -26.99
C MET A 19 35.06 4.07 -25.49
N MET A 20 36.24 4.26 -24.89
CA MET A 20 36.43 4.08 -23.44
C MET A 20 35.58 5.07 -22.63
N ILE A 21 35.64 6.36 -22.97
CA ILE A 21 34.86 7.41 -22.31
C ILE A 21 33.36 7.14 -22.50
N SER A 22 32.95 6.77 -23.72
CA SER A 22 31.55 6.43 -24.02
C SER A 22 31.08 5.22 -23.22
N GLY A 23 31.91 4.18 -23.07
CA GLY A 23 31.59 3.00 -22.28
C GLY A 23 31.35 3.31 -20.81
N ILE A 24 32.22 4.15 -20.21
CA ILE A 24 32.07 4.59 -18.81
C ILE A 24 30.79 5.43 -18.65
N ALA A 25 30.53 6.35 -19.57
CA ALA A 25 29.33 7.18 -19.55
C ALA A 25 28.04 6.33 -19.68
N LEU A 26 28.04 5.33 -20.58
CA LEU A 26 26.92 4.41 -20.75
C LEU A 26 26.67 3.57 -19.50
N MET A 27 27.72 3.01 -18.88
CA MET A 27 27.57 2.26 -17.63
C MET A 27 27.03 3.14 -16.50
N GLY A 28 27.53 4.37 -16.35
CA GLY A 28 27.06 5.30 -15.33
C GLY A 28 25.59 5.68 -15.51
N THR A 29 25.16 5.94 -16.75
CA THR A 29 23.76 6.29 -17.05
C THR A 29 22.82 5.10 -16.85
N LEU A 30 23.19 3.90 -17.27
CA LEU A 30 22.39 2.68 -17.03
C LEU A 30 22.25 2.39 -15.53
N GLY A 31 23.33 2.51 -14.75
CA GLY A 31 23.29 2.36 -13.30
C GLY A 31 22.37 3.37 -12.62
N ALA A 32 22.42 4.65 -13.03
CA ALA A 32 21.53 5.68 -12.53
C ALA A 32 20.06 5.38 -12.86
N VAL A 33 19.75 4.99 -14.10
CA VAL A 33 18.39 4.63 -14.53
C VAL A 33 17.87 3.43 -13.74
N GLU A 34 18.70 2.41 -13.54
CA GLU A 34 18.31 1.23 -12.76
C GLU A 34 17.97 1.62 -11.31
N ILE A 35 18.82 2.43 -10.66
CA ILE A 35 18.58 2.93 -9.31
C ILE A 35 17.28 3.74 -9.26
N SER A 36 17.09 4.70 -10.17
CA SER A 36 15.88 5.54 -10.25
C SER A 36 14.61 4.70 -10.49
N SER A 37 14.67 3.69 -11.36
CA SER A 37 13.53 2.79 -11.61
C SER A 37 13.12 2.02 -10.37
N ARG A 38 14.09 1.59 -9.55
CA ARG A 38 13.84 0.88 -8.29
C ARG A 38 13.18 1.81 -7.26
N TYR A 39 13.62 3.06 -7.16
CA TYR A 39 13.00 4.07 -6.29
C TYR A 39 11.58 4.43 -6.74
N ALA A 40 11.35 4.60 -8.05
CA ALA A 40 10.04 4.88 -8.59
C ALA A 40 9.04 3.76 -8.28
N ARG A 41 9.43 2.50 -8.46
CA ARG A 41 8.58 1.34 -8.12
C ARG A 41 8.20 1.29 -6.64
N GLN A 42 9.16 1.54 -5.74
CA GLN A 42 8.88 1.59 -4.30
C GLN A 42 7.93 2.74 -3.94
N SER A 43 8.12 3.90 -4.56
CA SER A 43 7.24 5.05 -4.36
C SER A 43 5.81 4.76 -4.79
N VAL A 44 5.63 4.09 -5.94
CA VAL A 44 4.32 3.67 -6.45
C VAL A 44 3.64 2.71 -5.48
N MET A 45 4.34 1.68 -4.99
CA MET A 45 3.79 0.71 -4.03
C MET A 45 3.33 1.39 -2.73
N ASN A 46 4.10 2.36 -2.23
CA ASN A 46 3.72 3.09 -1.03
C ASN A 46 2.46 3.96 -1.25
N SER A 47 2.36 4.63 -2.40
CA SER A 47 1.17 5.40 -2.77
C SER A 47 -0.06 4.50 -2.94
N GLN A 48 0.07 3.35 -3.60
CA GLN A 48 -1.00 2.37 -3.74
C GLN A 48 -1.44 1.81 -2.38
N ALA A 49 -0.50 1.45 -1.51
CA ALA A 49 -0.81 0.98 -0.16
C ALA A 49 -1.60 2.04 0.63
N LEU A 50 -1.22 3.31 0.52
CA LEU A 50 -1.91 4.42 1.16
C LEU A 50 -3.33 4.62 0.59
N GLU A 51 -3.47 4.56 -0.73
CA GLU A 51 -4.76 4.66 -1.41
C GLU A 51 -5.72 3.54 -0.97
N LEU A 52 -5.24 2.29 -0.92
CA LEU A 52 -6.06 1.15 -0.50
C LEU A 52 -6.50 1.27 0.96
N VAL A 53 -5.59 1.64 1.86
CA VAL A 53 -5.90 1.86 3.27
C VAL A 53 -6.90 2.99 3.46
N HIS A 54 -6.70 4.11 2.76
CA HIS A 54 -7.58 5.26 2.83
C HIS A 54 -8.97 4.95 2.26
N GLY A 55 -9.02 4.28 1.10
CA GLY A 55 -10.26 3.83 0.47
C GLY A 55 -11.06 2.92 1.40
N ARG A 56 -10.41 1.92 2.00
CA ARG A 56 -11.06 1.00 2.94
C ARG A 56 -11.57 1.71 4.19
N LEU A 57 -10.77 2.62 4.74
CA LEU A 57 -11.17 3.40 5.91
C LEU A 57 -12.40 4.27 5.63
N GLU A 58 -12.42 4.97 4.50
CA GLU A 58 -13.53 5.84 4.12
C GLU A 58 -14.79 5.04 3.72
N ALA A 59 -14.64 3.87 3.09
CA ALA A 59 -15.74 2.95 2.86
C ALA A 59 -16.42 2.54 4.19
N LYS A 60 -15.65 2.03 5.16
CA LYS A 60 -16.19 1.62 6.47
C LYS A 60 -16.71 2.80 7.32
N ARG A 61 -16.16 4.00 7.11
CA ARG A 61 -16.63 5.21 7.80
C ARG A 61 -17.98 5.68 7.28
N SER A 62 -18.25 5.53 5.99
CA SER A 62 -19.44 6.07 5.32
C SER A 62 -20.67 5.16 5.38
N VAL A 63 -20.51 3.86 5.63
CA VAL A 63 -21.61 2.90 5.64
C VAL A 63 -22.53 3.04 6.85
N ARG A 64 -23.72 2.43 6.82
CA ARG A 64 -24.60 2.39 8.00
C ARG A 64 -23.98 1.51 9.09
N TRP A 65 -24.28 1.82 10.35
CA TRP A 65 -23.74 1.07 11.51
C TRP A 65 -24.02 -0.43 11.43
N GLN A 66 -25.23 -0.79 10.98
CA GLN A 66 -25.67 -2.18 10.85
C GLN A 66 -24.90 -2.97 9.78
N LEU A 67 -24.29 -2.27 8.82
CA LEU A 67 -23.57 -2.87 7.69
C LEU A 67 -22.05 -2.82 7.91
N LEU A 68 -21.58 -2.41 9.09
CA LEU A 68 -20.15 -2.16 9.33
C LEU A 68 -19.28 -3.41 9.10
N LEU A 69 -19.82 -4.60 9.39
CA LEU A 69 -19.15 -5.90 9.21
C LEU A 69 -19.43 -6.55 7.86
N GLU A 70 -20.25 -5.95 7.01
CA GLU A 70 -20.52 -6.48 5.68
C GLU A 70 -19.33 -6.29 4.74
N ASP A 71 -19.29 -7.17 3.75
CA ASP A 71 -18.30 -7.26 2.67
C ASP A 71 -18.64 -6.28 1.52
N ASP A 72 -17.64 -5.92 0.72
CA ASP A 72 -17.70 -5.17 -0.55
C ASP A 72 -18.57 -3.91 -0.48
N LEU A 73 -18.37 -3.13 0.58
CA LEU A 73 -19.16 -1.92 0.84
C LEU A 73 -18.90 -0.81 -0.18
N ASP A 74 -17.73 -0.82 -0.82
CA ASP A 74 -17.35 0.08 -1.90
C ASP A 74 -17.69 -0.45 -3.30
N ARG A 75 -18.21 -1.68 -3.42
CA ARG A 75 -18.60 -2.32 -4.70
C ARG A 75 -17.45 -2.33 -5.70
N ASP A 76 -16.24 -2.58 -5.22
CA ASP A 76 -15.04 -2.65 -6.05
C ASP A 76 -14.92 -4.01 -6.76
N GLY A 77 -15.82 -4.95 -6.44
CA GLY A 77 -15.90 -6.27 -7.05
C GLY A 77 -14.79 -7.21 -6.57
N ILE A 78 -14.06 -6.83 -5.52
CA ILE A 78 -13.11 -7.69 -4.83
C ILE A 78 -13.90 -8.44 -3.75
N PRO A 79 -14.02 -9.78 -3.85
CA PRO A 79 -14.65 -10.55 -2.79
C PRO A 79 -13.80 -10.44 -1.53
N GLU A 80 -14.31 -9.79 -0.49
CA GLU A 80 -13.66 -9.76 0.81
C GLU A 80 -14.08 -10.99 1.61
N THR A 81 -13.24 -11.41 2.55
CA THR A 81 -13.74 -12.32 3.58
C THR A 81 -14.63 -11.49 4.50
N HIS A 82 -15.84 -11.96 4.82
CA HIS A 82 -16.70 -11.34 5.84
C HIS A 82 -15.88 -11.01 7.09
N MET A 83 -16.21 -9.90 7.77
CA MET A 83 -15.56 -9.58 9.03
C MET A 83 -16.09 -10.52 10.12
N ILE A 84 -15.25 -11.41 10.59
CA ILE A 84 -15.59 -12.43 11.60
C ILE A 84 -14.74 -12.18 12.84
N ASP A 85 -15.36 -12.46 13.99
CA ASP A 85 -14.73 -12.57 15.31
C ASP A 85 -14.68 -14.08 15.65
N ASP A 86 -13.72 -14.80 15.05
CA ASP A 86 -13.53 -16.26 15.15
C ASP A 86 -12.20 -16.69 15.77
N GLY A 87 -11.35 -15.74 16.15
CA GLY A 87 -10.00 -15.98 16.66
C GLY A 87 -9.05 -16.58 15.63
N THR A 88 -9.27 -16.33 14.34
CA THR A 88 -8.39 -16.82 13.27
C THR A 88 -7.70 -15.71 12.49
N GLY A 89 -6.50 -16.00 11.98
CA GLY A 89 -5.73 -15.06 11.16
C GLY A 89 -5.25 -13.83 11.94
N PHE A 90 -5.83 -12.67 11.65
CA PHE A 90 -5.53 -11.40 12.32
C PHE A 90 -6.40 -11.15 13.54
N ASP A 91 -7.45 -11.95 13.71
CA ASP A 91 -8.23 -12.02 14.94
C ASP A 91 -7.55 -13.00 15.90
N ILE A 92 -7.33 -12.55 17.14
CA ILE A 92 -6.51 -13.24 18.14
C ILE A 92 -7.37 -14.13 19.04
N ALA A 93 -8.62 -13.74 19.31
CA ALA A 93 -9.48 -14.45 20.25
C ALA A 93 -10.96 -14.29 19.90
N PRO A 94 -11.72 -15.40 19.79
CA PRO A 94 -13.13 -15.31 19.44
C PRO A 94 -13.93 -14.64 20.56
N GLY A 95 -14.82 -13.73 20.18
CA GLY A 95 -15.70 -12.97 21.06
C GLY A 95 -15.03 -11.81 21.79
N ASP A 96 -13.83 -11.38 21.38
CA ASP A 96 -13.13 -10.25 22.00
C ASP A 96 -13.62 -8.89 21.47
N GLY A 97 -14.48 -8.90 20.44
CA GLY A 97 -15.00 -7.68 19.81
C GLY A 97 -14.06 -7.08 18.76
N ILE A 98 -13.07 -7.85 18.30
CA ILE A 98 -12.15 -7.50 17.22
C ILE A 98 -12.53 -8.28 15.97
N TYR A 99 -13.28 -7.64 15.09
CA TYR A 99 -13.65 -8.23 13.82
C TYR A 99 -12.57 -7.92 12.80
N THR A 100 -12.08 -8.93 12.07
CA THR A 100 -11.05 -8.73 11.05
C THR A 100 -11.46 -9.29 9.69
N ALA A 101 -10.93 -8.65 8.64
CA ALA A 101 -10.99 -9.18 7.28
C ALA A 101 -9.77 -8.71 6.49
N MET A 102 -9.50 -9.39 5.38
CA MET A 102 -8.36 -9.08 4.53
C MET A 102 -8.65 -9.35 3.06
N TYR A 103 -7.91 -8.67 2.18
CA TYR A 103 -7.74 -9.06 0.79
C TYR A 103 -6.31 -8.78 0.34
N GLU A 104 -5.91 -9.33 -0.81
CA GLU A 104 -4.64 -9.05 -1.44
C GLU A 104 -4.87 -8.44 -2.84
N ARG A 105 -4.16 -7.35 -3.15
CA ARG A 105 -4.21 -6.67 -4.44
C ARG A 105 -2.83 -6.19 -4.83
N ASP A 106 -2.39 -6.52 -6.05
CA ASP A 106 -1.12 -6.07 -6.62
C ASP A 106 0.12 -6.34 -5.72
N GLY A 107 0.10 -7.43 -4.94
CA GLY A 107 1.15 -7.79 -3.98
C GLY A 107 1.14 -6.99 -2.68
N ILE A 108 0.05 -6.27 -2.41
CA ILE A 108 -0.25 -5.57 -1.16
C ILE A 108 -1.36 -6.33 -0.46
N THR A 109 -1.09 -6.82 0.76
CA THR A 109 -2.10 -7.42 1.63
C THR A 109 -2.71 -6.32 2.49
N VAL A 110 -4.01 -6.11 2.36
CA VAL A 110 -4.76 -5.13 3.15
C VAL A 110 -5.59 -5.89 4.18
N VAL A 111 -5.42 -5.52 5.44
CA VAL A 111 -6.19 -6.03 6.58
C VAL A 111 -6.95 -4.87 7.17
N TRP A 112 -8.24 -5.04 7.46
CA TRP A 112 -8.98 -4.06 8.23
C TRP A 112 -9.65 -4.72 9.43
N THR A 113 -9.73 -3.92 10.48
CA THR A 113 -10.12 -4.34 11.81
C THR A 113 -11.16 -3.37 12.34
N VAL A 114 -12.25 -3.90 12.86
CA VAL A 114 -13.25 -3.16 13.62
C VAL A 114 -13.15 -3.67 15.05
N GLU A 115 -12.65 -2.82 15.94
CA GLU A 115 -12.49 -3.10 17.35
C GLU A 115 -13.56 -2.32 18.13
N THR A 116 -14.39 -3.03 18.89
CA THR A 116 -15.41 -2.43 19.75
C THR A 116 -14.80 -1.89 21.05
N ASP A 117 -15.36 -0.82 21.61
CA ASP A 117 -14.92 -0.25 22.90
C ASP A 117 -15.07 -1.20 24.10
N ARG A 118 -15.84 -2.28 23.94
CA ARG A 118 -16.14 -3.28 24.97
C ARG A 118 -16.61 -4.56 24.28
N PRO A 119 -16.30 -5.74 24.86
CA PRO A 119 -16.74 -7.02 24.32
C PRO A 119 -18.28 -7.07 24.23
N GLY A 120 -18.80 -7.58 23.12
CA GLY A 120 -20.22 -7.77 22.91
C GLY A 120 -20.68 -7.45 21.48
N PRO A 121 -22.00 -7.52 21.22
CA PRO A 121 -22.55 -7.22 19.91
C PRO A 121 -22.36 -5.75 19.55
N LEU A 122 -22.01 -5.47 18.29
CA LEU A 122 -21.88 -4.11 17.75
C LEU A 122 -23.05 -3.16 18.03
N GLY A 123 -24.26 -3.69 18.20
CA GLY A 123 -25.45 -2.89 18.51
C GLY A 123 -25.38 -2.19 19.88
N GLU A 124 -24.67 -2.78 20.84
CA GLU A 124 -24.58 -2.31 22.24
C GLU A 124 -23.30 -1.48 22.51
N THR A 125 -22.40 -1.46 21.55
CA THR A 125 -21.14 -0.70 21.57
C THR A 125 -21.39 0.79 21.38
N SER A 126 -20.66 1.63 22.13
CA SER A 126 -20.79 3.09 22.02
C SER A 126 -19.91 3.69 20.92
N MET A 127 -18.75 3.09 20.68
CA MET A 127 -17.83 3.48 19.63
C MET A 127 -17.00 2.29 19.15
N VAL A 128 -16.59 2.37 17.90
CA VAL A 128 -15.66 1.41 17.30
C VAL A 128 -14.41 2.14 16.83
N ARG A 129 -13.29 1.44 16.92
CA ARG A 129 -12.06 1.79 16.23
C ARG A 129 -12.03 1.02 14.92
N ILE A 130 -11.96 1.73 13.81
CA ILE A 130 -11.80 1.16 12.48
C ILE A 130 -10.34 1.37 12.10
N GLN A 131 -9.61 0.30 11.85
CA GLN A 131 -8.21 0.32 11.43
C GLN A 131 -8.09 -0.39 10.08
N ALA A 132 -7.24 0.15 9.20
CA ALA A 132 -6.82 -0.51 7.98
C ALA A 132 -5.29 -0.50 7.91
N VAL A 133 -4.69 -1.63 7.56
CA VAL A 133 -3.26 -1.86 7.45
C VAL A 133 -2.98 -2.50 6.10
N ALA A 134 -2.22 -1.81 5.26
CA ALA A 134 -1.64 -2.40 4.06
C ALA A 134 -0.21 -2.82 4.35
N SER A 135 0.12 -4.05 3.99
CA SER A 135 1.46 -4.61 4.11
C SER A 135 1.96 -5.10 2.76
N TYR A 136 3.24 -4.84 2.48
CA TYR A 136 3.89 -5.24 1.23
C TYR A 136 5.38 -5.47 1.45
N LEU A 137 6.01 -6.22 0.55
CA LEU A 137 7.46 -6.42 0.58
C LEU A 137 8.18 -5.26 -0.11
N GLY A 138 8.97 -4.53 0.66
CA GLY A 138 9.89 -3.52 0.15
C GLY A 138 11.09 -4.13 -0.58
N ARG A 139 11.91 -3.26 -1.17
CA ARG A 139 13.08 -3.63 -1.99
C ARG A 139 14.00 -4.72 -1.40
N ASN A 140 14.20 -4.73 -0.08
CA ASN A 140 15.10 -5.67 0.60
C ASN A 140 14.38 -6.91 1.15
N LYS A 141 13.17 -7.21 0.66
CA LYS A 141 12.21 -8.15 1.29
C LYS A 141 11.86 -7.77 2.72
N GLU A 142 12.08 -6.50 3.08
CA GLU A 142 11.61 -5.94 4.34
C GLU A 142 10.09 -5.78 4.25
N LYS A 143 9.38 -6.22 5.28
CA LYS A 143 7.94 -5.95 5.37
C LYS A 143 7.76 -4.46 5.64
N ARG A 144 7.03 -3.77 4.76
CA ARG A 144 6.60 -2.38 4.93
C ARG A 144 5.12 -2.38 5.21
N GLU A 145 4.71 -1.49 6.11
CA GLU A 145 3.32 -1.36 6.53
C GLU A 145 2.91 0.10 6.48
N VAL A 146 1.71 0.34 5.97
CA VAL A 146 1.00 1.61 6.01
C VAL A 146 -0.27 1.36 6.79
N GLN A 147 -0.51 2.15 7.83
CA GLN A 147 -1.68 2.00 8.69
C GLN A 147 -2.43 3.31 8.81
N MET A 148 -3.76 3.21 8.85
CA MET A 148 -4.63 4.32 9.24
C MET A 148 -5.71 3.78 10.17
N ALA A 149 -6.16 4.63 11.08
CA ALA A 149 -7.26 4.30 11.98
C ALA A 149 -8.14 5.52 12.21
N THR A 150 -9.41 5.27 12.47
CA THR A 150 -10.38 6.28 12.88
C THR A 150 -11.30 5.73 13.96
N MET A 151 -11.91 6.64 14.71
CA MET A 151 -12.94 6.32 15.69
C MET A 151 -14.29 6.70 15.12
N ARG A 152 -15.29 5.84 15.34
CA ARG A 152 -16.67 6.09 14.93
C ARG A 152 -17.62 5.81 16.08
N ALA A 153 -18.42 6.80 16.45
CA ALA A 153 -19.47 6.66 17.45
C ALA A 153 -20.70 5.94 16.86
N ASN A 154 -21.35 5.10 17.67
CA ASN A 154 -22.62 4.48 17.35
C ASN A 154 -23.74 5.52 17.46
N PRO A 155 -24.42 5.90 16.34
CA PRO A 155 -25.48 6.90 16.39
C PRO A 155 -26.74 6.42 17.14
N SER A 156 -26.88 5.11 17.35
CA SER A 156 -28.04 4.50 18.01
C SER A 156 -27.79 4.18 19.50
N TYR A 157 -26.58 4.43 20.00
CA TYR A 157 -26.24 4.12 21.38
C TYR A 157 -26.86 5.15 22.34
N VAL A 158 -27.66 4.66 23.30
CA VAL A 158 -28.41 5.49 24.26
C VAL A 158 -27.90 5.37 25.70
N GLY A 159 -26.79 4.67 25.93
CA GLY A 159 -26.28 4.39 27.28
C GLY A 159 -26.91 3.16 27.92
N TYR A 160 -26.27 2.67 28.98
CA TYR A 160 -26.90 1.71 29.89
C TYR A 160 -27.90 2.47 30.74
N ARG A 161 -29.14 1.98 30.77
CA ARG A 161 -30.23 2.56 31.56
C ARG A 161 -30.14 2.14 33.02
#